data_AF-A0A5K1BE22-F1
#
_entry.id   AF-A0A5K1BE22-F1
#
_cell.length_a   1.000
_cell.length_b   1.000
_cell.length_c   1.000
_cell.angle_alpha   90.00
_cell.angle_beta   90.00
_cell.angle_gamma   90.00
#
_symmetry.space_group_name_H-M   'P 1'
#
loop_
_entity.id
_entity.type
_entity.pdbx_description
1 polymer ?
#
loop_
_entity_poly.entity_id
_entity_poly.type
_entity_poly.pdbx_seq_one_letter_code
_entity_poly.pdbx_strand_id
1 'polypeptide(L)'
;AKFLSPDESKVNELVSVLSAKKIGIVAHFYMDPEVQGVLTAAQKQWPHIHISDSLVMADSAVKMAKSGCEFITVLGVDFMSENVRAILDQAGFEK
;
A
#
# COMPACT_ATOMS: atom_id res chain seq x y z
N ALA A 1 0.66 2.08 -24.09
CA ALA A 1 2.05 1.80 -23.66
C ALA A 1 2.57 2.76 -22.56
N LYS A 2 2.09 4.02 -22.45
CA LYS A 2 2.55 4.98 -21.40
C LYS A 2 2.34 4.51 -19.96
N PHE A 3 1.33 3.69 -19.67
CA PHE A 3 1.02 3.23 -18.31
C PHE A 3 1.91 2.08 -17.81
N LEU A 4 2.68 1.44 -18.71
CA LEU A 4 3.55 0.30 -18.38
C LEU A 4 4.94 0.73 -17.89
N SER A 5 5.28 2.01 -18.09
CA SER A 5 6.58 2.59 -17.71
C SER A 5 6.33 3.95 -17.05
N PRO A 6 5.95 3.96 -15.76
CA PRO A 6 5.82 5.21 -15.02
C PRO A 6 7.15 5.96 -14.99
N ASP A 7 7.07 7.28 -14.79
CA ASP A 7 8.24 8.15 -14.60
C ASP A 7 9.08 7.66 -13.42
N GLU A 8 10.30 7.22 -13.70
CA GLU A 8 11.21 6.62 -12.73
C GLU A 8 11.57 7.60 -11.60
N SER A 9 11.66 8.90 -11.91
CA SER A 9 11.92 9.91 -10.89
C SER A 9 10.80 9.96 -9.85
N LYS A 10 9.54 9.87 -10.29
CA LYS A 10 8.37 9.86 -9.40
C LYS A 10 8.28 8.57 -8.60
N VAL A 11 8.61 7.43 -9.21
CA VAL A 11 8.66 6.13 -8.51
C VAL A 11 9.71 6.16 -7.40
N ASN A 12 10.90 6.67 -7.69
CA ASN A 12 11.99 6.75 -6.72
C ASN A 12 11.67 7.74 -5.58
N GLU A 13 11.06 8.88 -5.90
CA GLU A 13 10.59 9.83 -4.89
C GLU A 13 9.55 9.19 -3.94
N LEU A 14 8.56 8.48 -4.52
CA LEU A 14 7.57 7.75 -3.73
C LEU A 14 8.24 6.70 -2.83
N VAL A 15 9.10 5.85 -3.39
CA VAL A 15 9.83 4.82 -2.63
C VAL A 15 10.67 5.43 -1.51
N SER A 16 11.32 6.57 -1.76
CA SER A 16 12.10 7.28 -0.75
C SER A 16 11.23 7.71 0.43
N VAL A 17 10.06 8.30 0.17
CA VAL A 17 9.13 8.70 1.24
C VAL A 17 8.58 7.49 1.99
N LEU A 18 8.16 6.44 1.26
CA LEU A 18 7.58 5.23 1.86
C LEU A 18 8.58 4.50 2.75
N SER A 19 9.80 4.30 2.28
CA SER A 19 10.84 3.61 3.04
C SER A 19 11.31 4.43 4.24
N ALA A 20 11.56 5.74 4.07
CA ALA A 20 12.03 6.61 5.15
C ALA A 20 11.01 6.72 6.30
N LYS A 21 9.71 6.72 5.97
CA LYS A 21 8.62 6.80 6.97
C LYS A 21 8.02 5.43 7.32
N LYS A 22 8.56 4.34 6.78
CA LYS A 22 8.06 2.97 6.94
C LYS A 22 6.55 2.84 6.69
N ILE A 23 6.10 3.35 5.55
CA ILE A 23 4.69 3.36 5.15
C ILE A 23 4.39 2.12 4.29
N GLY A 24 3.46 1.29 4.71
CA GLY A 24 2.86 0.26 3.87
C GLY A 24 1.70 0.82 3.03
N ILE A 25 1.52 0.36 1.80
CA ILE A 25 0.38 0.72 0.96
C ILE A 25 -0.45 -0.53 0.66
N VAL A 26 -1.74 -0.47 0.93
CA VAL A 26 -2.72 -1.43 0.42
C VAL A 26 -3.68 -0.71 -0.52
N ALA A 27 -3.88 -1.22 -1.73
CA ALA A 27 -4.66 -0.57 -2.77
C ALA A 27 -5.68 -1.53 -3.37
N HIS A 28 -6.86 -1.02 -3.74
CA HIS A 28 -7.87 -1.82 -4.42
C HIS A 28 -7.59 -1.91 -5.93
N PHE A 29 -7.98 -3.02 -6.58
CA PHE A 29 -7.85 -3.19 -8.04
C PHE A 29 -8.66 -2.20 -8.89
N TYR A 30 -9.56 -1.42 -8.27
CA TYR A 30 -10.35 -0.38 -8.97
C TYR A 30 -9.59 0.93 -9.14
N MET A 31 -8.37 1.05 -8.62
CA MET A 31 -7.54 2.22 -8.85
C MET A 31 -7.22 2.39 -10.35
N ASP A 32 -7.06 3.64 -10.79
CA ASP A 32 -6.70 3.94 -12.17
C ASP A 32 -5.43 3.17 -12.59
N PRO A 33 -5.35 2.67 -13.85
CA PRO A 33 -4.19 1.92 -14.34
C PRO A 33 -2.85 2.68 -14.20
N GLU A 34 -2.89 4.02 -14.26
CA GLU A 34 -1.72 4.87 -14.00
C GLU A 34 -1.19 4.69 -12.58
N VAL A 35 -2.09 4.73 -11.59
CA VAL A 35 -1.73 4.54 -10.17
C VAL A 35 -1.24 3.12 -9.94
N GLN A 36 -1.92 2.12 -10.51
CA GLN A 36 -1.47 0.73 -10.42
C GLN A 36 -0.06 0.55 -11.01
N GLY A 37 0.23 1.16 -12.16
CA GLY A 37 1.54 1.11 -12.79
C GLY A 37 2.65 1.68 -11.89
N VAL A 38 2.41 2.84 -11.25
CA VAL A 38 3.35 3.45 -10.30
C VAL A 38 3.56 2.55 -9.08
N LEU A 39 2.48 2.03 -8.48
CA LEU A 39 2.56 1.18 -7.29
C LEU A 39 3.29 -0.14 -7.57
N THR A 40 3.02 -0.78 -8.72
CA THR A 40 3.72 -2.00 -9.14
C THR A 40 5.20 -1.74 -9.42
N ALA A 41 5.56 -0.59 -9.98
CA ALA A 41 6.96 -0.21 -10.15
C ALA A 41 7.66 0.04 -8.81
N ALA A 42 7.01 0.77 -7.90
CA ALA A 42 7.52 1.05 -6.55
C ALA A 42 7.67 -0.23 -5.71
N GLN A 43 6.77 -1.20 -5.87
CA GLN A 43 6.80 -2.48 -5.15
C GLN A 43 8.11 -3.25 -5.34
N LYS A 44 8.79 -3.08 -6.48
CA LYS A 44 10.08 -3.71 -6.76
C LYS A 44 11.21 -3.22 -5.84
N GLN A 45 11.07 -2.01 -5.29
CA GLN A 45 12.06 -1.38 -4.41
C GLN A 45 11.58 -1.31 -2.96
N TRP A 46 10.27 -1.25 -2.74
CA TRP A 46 9.63 -1.25 -1.43
C TRP A 46 8.57 -2.36 -1.35
N PRO A 47 8.86 -3.50 -0.68
CA PRO A 47 8.01 -4.69 -0.75
C PRO A 47 6.67 -4.54 0.00
N HIS A 48 6.50 -3.49 0.80
CA HIS A 48 5.27 -3.23 1.57
C HIS A 48 4.23 -2.45 0.76
N ILE A 49 4.01 -2.85 -0.49
CA ILE A 49 2.96 -2.35 -1.36
C ILE A 49 2.15 -3.56 -1.83
N HIS A 50 0.84 -3.53 -1.72
CA HIS A 50 -0.02 -4.62 -2.16
C HIS A 50 -1.28 -4.09 -2.86
N ILE A 51 -1.58 -4.62 -4.03
CA ILE A 51 -2.80 -4.31 -4.79
C ILE A 51 -3.66 -5.57 -4.76
N SER A 52 -4.84 -5.50 -4.15
CA SER A 52 -5.69 -6.68 -3.93
C SER A 52 -7.18 -6.33 -3.83
N ASP A 53 -8.03 -7.34 -3.61
CA ASP A 53 -9.39 -7.11 -3.12
C ASP A 53 -9.40 -6.65 -1.65
N SER A 54 -10.56 -6.17 -1.19
CA SER A 54 -10.73 -5.58 0.13
C SER A 54 -10.45 -6.52 1.31
N LEU A 55 -10.66 -7.84 1.15
CA LEU A 55 -10.40 -8.81 2.22
C LEU A 55 -8.89 -9.04 2.37
N VAL A 56 -8.20 -9.19 1.25
CA VAL A 56 -6.75 -9.41 1.22
C VAL A 56 -5.98 -8.15 1.66
N MET A 57 -6.55 -6.95 1.45
CA MET A 57 -5.94 -5.68 1.90
C MET A 57 -5.70 -5.68 3.42
N ALA A 58 -6.66 -6.16 4.21
CA ALA A 58 -6.55 -6.14 5.67
C ALA A 58 -5.46 -7.11 6.17
N ASP A 59 -5.43 -8.35 5.67
CA ASP A 59 -4.39 -9.32 6.04
C ASP A 59 -2.99 -8.86 5.60
N SER A 60 -2.89 -8.22 4.44
CA SER A 60 -1.65 -7.62 3.94
C SER A 60 -1.18 -6.47 4.83
N ALA A 61 -2.09 -5.62 5.30
CA ALA A 61 -1.77 -4.54 6.23
C ALA A 61 -1.20 -5.07 7.55
N VAL A 62 -1.78 -6.14 8.11
CA VAL A 62 -1.26 -6.79 9.32
C VAL A 62 0.15 -7.35 9.08
N LYS A 63 0.40 -7.99 7.94
CA LYS A 63 1.74 -8.49 7.57
C LYS A 63 2.76 -7.34 7.45
N MET A 64 2.37 -6.22 6.86
CA MET A 64 3.22 -5.02 6.76
C MET A 64 3.53 -4.43 8.13
N ALA A 65 2.53 -4.31 9.01
CA ALA A 65 2.71 -3.82 10.37
C ALA A 65 3.65 -4.73 11.19
N LYS A 66 3.48 -6.06 11.10
CA LYS A 66 4.40 -7.05 11.69
C LYS A 66 5.83 -6.95 11.14
N SER A 67 5.98 -6.52 9.89
CA SER A 67 7.28 -6.33 9.24
C SER A 67 7.95 -4.99 9.59
N GLY A 68 7.32 -4.16 10.43
CA GLY A 68 7.87 -2.90 10.91
C GLY A 68 7.37 -1.66 10.18
N CYS A 69 6.32 -1.76 9.34
CA CYS A 69 5.63 -0.57 8.85
C CYS A 69 4.96 0.17 10.02
N GLU A 70 5.21 1.47 10.13
CA GLU A 70 4.67 2.30 11.20
C GLU A 70 3.31 2.89 10.84
N PHE A 71 3.06 3.08 9.54
CA PHE A 71 1.83 3.61 8.97
C PHE A 71 1.35 2.69 7.84
N ILE A 72 0.03 2.59 7.69
CA ILE A 72 -0.60 1.91 6.56
C ILE A 72 -1.48 2.92 5.84
N THR A 73 -1.23 3.12 4.54
CA THR A 73 -2.06 3.93 3.66
C THR A 73 -2.97 3.02 2.85
N VAL A 74 -4.26 3.32 2.87
CA VAL A 74 -5.29 2.58 2.14
C VAL A 74 -5.71 3.40 0.93
N LEU A 75 -5.49 2.87 -0.27
CA LEU A 75 -5.95 3.46 -1.53
C LEU A 75 -7.21 2.73 -1.99
N GLY A 76 -8.36 3.27 -1.57
CA GLY A 76 -9.68 2.72 -1.82
C GLY A 76 -10.75 3.66 -1.27
N VAL A 77 -11.95 3.12 -1.03
CA VAL A 77 -13.03 3.88 -0.39
C VAL A 77 -12.93 3.81 1.14
N ASP A 78 -13.68 4.68 1.82
CA ASP A 78 -13.76 4.80 3.28
C ASP A 78 -13.95 3.46 4.00
N PHE A 79 -14.94 2.67 3.60
CA PHE A 79 -15.24 1.37 4.22
C PHE A 79 -14.04 0.41 4.20
N MET A 80 -13.22 0.45 3.15
CA MET A 80 -12.02 -0.40 3.08
C MET A 80 -10.98 0.04 4.11
N SER A 81 -10.86 1.34 4.36
CA SER A 81 -9.94 1.87 5.38
C SER A 81 -10.41 1.53 6.80
N GLU A 82 -11.71 1.57 7.04
CA GLU A 82 -12.32 1.15 8.32
C GLU A 82 -12.11 -0.35 8.57
N ASN A 83 -12.31 -1.18 7.55
CA ASN A 83 -12.06 -2.62 7.64
C ASN A 83 -10.58 -2.91 7.94
N VAL A 84 -9.65 -2.27 7.21
CA VAL A 84 -8.21 -2.42 7.47
C VAL A 84 -7.87 -1.99 8.90
N ARG A 85 -8.44 -0.88 9.39
CA ARG A 85 -8.21 -0.42 10.76
C ARG A 85 -8.74 -1.43 11.78
N ALA A 86 -9.96 -1.91 11.63
CA ALA A 86 -10.57 -2.88 12.55
C ALA A 86 -9.74 -4.17 12.66
N ILE A 87 -9.21 -4.67 11.54
CA ILE A 87 -8.37 -5.86 11.53
C ILE A 87 -6.97 -5.61 12.12
N LEU A 88 -6.39 -4.43 11.92
CA LEU A 88 -5.15 -4.02 12.58
C LEU A 88 -5.32 -3.95 14.10
N ASP A 89 -6.43 -3.39 14.57
CA ASP A 89 -6.79 -3.34 16.00
C ASP A 89 -6.92 -4.73 16.60
N GLN A 90 -7.69 -5.59 15.94
CA GLN A 90 -7.84 -6.99 16.36
C GLN A 90 -6.49 -7.75 16.39
N ALA A 91 -5.54 -7.36 15.55
CA ALA A 91 -4.19 -7.93 15.50
C ALA A 91 -3.21 -7.31 16.54
N GLY A 92 -3.68 -6.37 17.37
CA GLY A 92 -2.90 -5.72 18.43
C GLY A 92 -2.07 -4.52 17.97
N PHE A 93 -2.38 -3.94 16.80
CA PHE A 93 -1.76 -2.71 16.30
C PHE A 93 -2.59 -1.47 16.62
N GLU A 94 -3.16 -1.45 17.82
CA GLU A 94 -3.88 -0.31 18.38
C GLU A 94 -2.91 0.85 18.63
N LYS A 95 -2.76 1.74 17.64
CA LYS A 95 -2.11 3.05 17.79
C LYS A 95 -3.14 4.15 17.70
#